data_AF-V2WQE1-F1
#
_entry.id   AF-V2WQE1-F1
#
_cell.length_a   1.000
_cell.length_b   1.000
_cell.length_c   1.000
_cell.angle_alpha   90.00
_cell.angle_beta   90.00
_cell.angle_gamma   90.00
#
_symmetry.space_group_name_H-M   'P 1'
#
loop_
_entity.id
_entity.type
_entity.pdbx_description
1 polymer ?
#
loop_
_entity_poly.entity_id
_entity_poly.type
_entity_poly.pdbx_seq_one_letter_code
_entity_poly.pdbx_strand_id
1 'polypeptide(L)'
;MILSPGGHGKKRQKMDPLNTTRAPTEYLELANASADQLAKLISACEAAPFGHGPESVLDESYRKALKMELSQFAMPPDLASTDIFHKVQKELVDTNKAMKRHVRTELCKLNVYGTLKLRIRSRSKLIYCFQNKGAFFKLHKDPPRAENMFGSLVIIFPTAHKGGQLILSENGSVWTFDAPEALIESTPSTPEVALVVFYSNVTHKVKPVTKGARVTLTYNLYFEV
;
A
#
# COMPACT_ATOMS: atom_id res chain seq x y z
N MET A 1 -28.82 -4.59 -62.22
CA MET A 1 -29.62 -3.36 -62.10
C MET A 1 -29.04 -2.59 -60.91
N ILE A 2 -28.36 -1.48 -61.19
CA ILE A 2 -27.81 -0.56 -60.20
C ILE A 2 -28.97 0.30 -59.68
N LEU A 3 -28.97 0.63 -58.37
CA LEU A 3 -29.07 1.99 -57.82
C LEU A 3 -29.23 1.97 -56.28
N SER A 4 -28.25 2.53 -55.59
CA SER A 4 -28.39 3.24 -54.30
C SER A 4 -28.38 4.76 -54.62
N PRO A 5 -28.95 5.66 -53.80
CA PRO A 5 -28.37 6.11 -52.51
C PRO A 5 -29.45 6.32 -51.41
N GLY A 6 -29.20 6.17 -50.11
CA GLY A 6 -28.37 7.01 -49.25
C GLY A 6 -29.25 7.89 -48.33
N GLY A 7 -29.27 7.61 -47.01
CA GLY A 7 -29.97 8.43 -46.02
C GLY A 7 -29.74 7.95 -44.58
N HIS A 8 -28.83 8.61 -43.86
CA HIS A 8 -28.54 8.42 -42.43
C HIS A 8 -29.48 9.29 -41.55
N GLY A 9 -29.92 8.76 -40.41
CA GLY A 9 -30.71 9.53 -39.43
C GLY A 9 -31.09 8.80 -38.14
N LYS A 10 -30.09 8.39 -37.35
CA LYS A 10 -30.09 8.11 -35.88
C LYS A 10 -31.35 7.48 -35.24
N LYS A 11 -31.35 6.14 -35.10
CA LYS A 11 -32.13 5.45 -34.05
C LYS A 11 -31.41 5.64 -32.70
N ARG A 12 -32.11 6.19 -31.71
CA ARG A 12 -31.69 6.20 -30.30
C ARG A 12 -31.54 4.75 -29.83
N GLN A 13 -30.32 4.30 -29.61
CA GLN A 13 -30.07 3.12 -28.77
C GLN A 13 -30.38 3.51 -27.33
N LYS A 14 -31.35 2.82 -26.70
CA LYS A 14 -31.45 2.79 -25.24
C LYS A 14 -30.17 2.14 -24.73
N MET A 15 -29.36 2.89 -23.98
CA MET A 15 -28.34 2.32 -23.10
C MET A 15 -29.09 1.55 -22.00
N ASP A 16 -28.87 0.24 -21.92
CA ASP A 16 -29.19 -0.53 -20.72
C ASP A 16 -28.27 -0.04 -19.58
N PRO A 17 -28.82 0.46 -18.46
CA PRO A 17 -28.01 0.80 -17.31
C PRO A 17 -27.74 -0.48 -16.51
N LEU A 18 -26.47 -0.70 -16.19
CA LEU A 18 -25.94 -1.72 -15.28
C LEU A 18 -26.05 -3.18 -15.76
N ASN A 19 -25.11 -3.58 -16.61
CA ASN A 19 -24.51 -4.91 -16.48
C ASN A 19 -23.05 -4.76 -16.05
N THR A 20 -22.84 -4.19 -14.86
CA THR A 20 -21.56 -4.27 -14.16
C THR A 20 -21.51 -5.65 -13.51
N THR A 21 -21.07 -6.66 -14.25
CA THR A 21 -20.56 -7.89 -13.64
C THR A 21 -19.43 -7.50 -12.69
N ARG A 22 -19.75 -7.43 -11.40
CA ARG A 22 -18.77 -7.20 -10.33
C ARG A 22 -17.76 -8.35 -10.43
N ALA A 23 -16.49 -8.02 -10.66
CA ALA A 23 -15.44 -9.02 -10.65
C ALA A 23 -15.52 -9.82 -9.33
N PRO A 24 -15.31 -11.15 -9.37
CA PRO A 24 -15.40 -11.97 -8.17
C PRO A 24 -14.45 -11.45 -7.09
N THR A 25 -14.94 -11.38 -5.86
CA THR A 25 -14.12 -11.03 -4.70
C THR A 25 -13.12 -12.15 -4.45
N GLU A 26 -11.82 -11.88 -4.58
CA GLU A 26 -10.75 -12.82 -4.25
C GLU A 26 -10.24 -12.57 -2.83
N TYR A 27 -10.01 -13.64 -2.07
CA TYR A 27 -9.36 -13.59 -0.76
C TYR A 27 -7.85 -13.83 -0.91
N LEU A 28 -7.04 -13.07 -0.18
CA LEU A 28 -5.58 -13.15 -0.20
C LEU A 28 -5.01 -13.22 1.21
N GLU A 29 -4.44 -14.36 1.55
CA GLU A 29 -3.69 -14.54 2.80
C GLU A 29 -2.23 -14.09 2.60
N LEU A 30 -1.92 -12.86 3.03
CA LEU A 30 -0.60 -12.25 2.80
C LEU A 30 0.55 -12.97 3.50
N ALA A 31 0.28 -13.76 4.55
CA ALA A 31 1.28 -14.56 5.24
C ALA A 31 1.70 -15.83 4.50
N ASN A 32 0.90 -16.27 3.53
CA ASN A 32 1.17 -17.47 2.73
C ASN A 32 0.98 -17.22 1.23
N ALA A 33 1.08 -15.96 0.81
CA ALA A 33 0.78 -15.57 -0.57
C ALA A 33 1.81 -16.15 -1.55
N SER A 34 1.33 -16.96 -2.49
CA SER A 34 2.14 -17.45 -3.60
C SER A 34 2.56 -16.32 -4.54
N ALA A 35 3.58 -16.57 -5.38
CA ALA A 35 4.00 -15.61 -6.40
C ALA A 35 2.87 -15.25 -7.37
N ASP A 36 1.98 -16.20 -7.70
CA ASP A 36 0.85 -15.99 -8.60
C ASP A 36 -0.21 -15.09 -7.95
N GLN A 37 -0.49 -15.31 -6.66
CA GLN A 37 -1.40 -14.45 -5.88
C GLN A 37 -0.84 -13.03 -5.72
N LEU A 38 0.45 -12.88 -5.44
CA LEU A 38 1.10 -11.56 -5.38
C LEU A 38 1.12 -10.88 -6.76
N ALA A 39 1.27 -11.63 -7.84
CA ALA A 39 1.16 -11.11 -9.20
C ALA A 39 -0.24 -10.58 -9.51
N LYS A 40 -1.27 -11.31 -9.11
CA LYS A 40 -2.65 -10.85 -9.22
C LYS A 40 -2.88 -9.56 -8.43
N LEU A 41 -2.42 -9.50 -7.16
CA LEU A 41 -2.49 -8.28 -6.36
C LEU A 41 -1.80 -7.11 -7.06
N ILE A 42 -0.57 -7.30 -7.51
CA ILE A 42 0.21 -6.29 -8.25
C ILE A 42 -0.52 -5.82 -9.50
N SER A 43 -1.15 -6.72 -10.25
CA SER A 43 -1.91 -6.39 -11.47
C SER A 43 -3.20 -5.63 -11.20
N ALA A 44 -3.76 -5.74 -9.99
CA ALA A 44 -4.93 -5.00 -9.55
C ALA A 44 -4.58 -3.62 -8.96
N CYS A 45 -3.31 -3.37 -8.66
CA CYS A 45 -2.83 -2.07 -8.19
C CYS A 45 -2.55 -1.10 -9.34
N GLU A 46 -2.63 0.19 -9.03
CA GLU A 46 -2.22 1.27 -9.93
C GLU A 46 -0.90 1.89 -9.47
N ALA A 47 -0.25 2.66 -10.35
CA ALA A 47 0.97 3.37 -10.00
C ALA A 47 0.70 4.39 -8.89
N ALA A 48 1.56 4.43 -7.87
CA ALA A 48 1.37 5.29 -6.72
C ALA A 48 2.01 6.67 -6.96
N PRO A 49 1.23 7.75 -7.13
CA PRO A 49 1.78 9.09 -7.21
C PRO A 49 2.23 9.56 -5.82
N PHE A 50 2.97 10.66 -5.75
CA PHE A 50 3.35 11.31 -4.50
C PHE A 50 2.92 12.77 -4.50
N GLY A 51 2.80 13.35 -3.31
CA GLY A 51 2.47 14.77 -3.15
C GLY A 51 3.67 15.64 -3.46
N HIS A 52 3.46 16.69 -4.25
CA HIS A 52 4.43 17.75 -4.50
C HIS A 52 3.71 19.09 -4.37
N GLY A 53 3.71 19.65 -3.16
CA GLY A 53 2.85 20.78 -2.82
C GLY A 53 1.36 20.41 -2.99
N PRO A 54 0.56 21.19 -3.73
CA PRO A 54 -0.86 20.90 -3.94
C PRO A 54 -1.12 19.80 -5.00
N GLU A 55 -0.09 19.39 -5.74
CA GLU A 55 -0.24 18.47 -6.87
C GLU A 55 0.10 17.02 -6.50
N SER A 56 -0.50 16.09 -7.24
CA SER A 56 -0.13 14.68 -7.22
C SER A 56 0.69 14.37 -8.47
N VAL A 57 1.94 13.97 -8.28
CA VAL A 57 2.91 13.75 -9.36
C VAL A 57 3.19 12.26 -9.52
N LEU A 58 3.20 11.79 -10.77
CA LEU A 58 3.64 10.46 -11.15
C LEU A 58 5.03 10.53 -11.78
N ASP A 59 6.07 10.22 -10.98
CA ASP A 59 7.45 10.10 -11.44
C ASP A 59 8.10 8.85 -10.84
N GLU A 60 8.30 7.83 -11.68
CA GLU A 60 8.95 6.56 -11.27
C GLU A 60 10.43 6.73 -10.90
N SER A 61 11.07 7.84 -11.27
CA SER A 61 12.42 8.18 -10.83
C SER A 61 12.45 8.57 -9.34
N TYR A 62 11.33 9.04 -8.80
CA TYR A 62 11.19 9.47 -7.41
C TYR A 62 10.44 8.45 -6.55
N ARG A 63 9.33 7.92 -7.06
CA ARG A 63 8.54 6.88 -6.42
C ARG A 63 8.17 5.80 -7.44
N LYS A 64 8.78 4.64 -7.29
CA LYS A 64 8.40 3.43 -8.01
C LYS A 64 7.68 2.48 -7.06
N ALA A 65 6.38 2.68 -6.91
CA ALA A 65 5.53 1.86 -6.06
C ALA A 65 4.13 1.77 -6.67
N LEU A 66 3.37 0.78 -6.22
CA LEU A 66 1.97 0.61 -6.58
C LEU A 66 1.09 0.88 -5.35
N LYS A 67 -0.16 1.27 -5.59
CA LYS A 67 -1.17 1.45 -4.55
C LYS A 67 -2.49 0.83 -4.95
N MET A 68 -3.33 0.61 -3.96
CA MET A 68 -4.73 0.25 -4.12
C MET A 68 -5.57 1.15 -3.20
N GLU A 69 -6.65 1.71 -3.75
CA GLU A 69 -7.57 2.59 -3.04
C GLU A 69 -8.53 1.81 -2.14
N LEU A 70 -9.08 2.47 -1.12
CA LEU A 70 -9.95 1.83 -0.11
C LEU A 70 -11.20 1.17 -0.70
N SER A 71 -11.68 1.63 -1.86
CA SER A 71 -12.83 1.04 -2.56
C SER A 71 -12.51 -0.30 -3.23
N GLN A 72 -11.23 -0.66 -3.35
CA GLN A 72 -10.76 -1.84 -4.08
C GLN A 72 -10.32 -2.99 -3.18
N PHE A 73 -10.20 -2.77 -1.86
CA PHE A 73 -9.91 -3.82 -0.90
C PHE A 73 -10.70 -3.64 0.38
N ALA A 74 -10.95 -4.73 1.07
CA ALA A 74 -11.45 -4.73 2.43
C ALA A 74 -10.48 -5.55 3.29
N MET A 75 -10.22 -5.08 4.49
CA MET A 75 -9.54 -5.84 5.53
C MET A 75 -10.52 -6.03 6.69
N PRO A 76 -10.43 -7.13 7.47
CA PRO A 76 -11.22 -7.29 8.69
C PRO A 76 -11.08 -6.03 9.55
N PRO A 77 -12.19 -5.45 10.02
CA PRO A 77 -12.21 -4.05 10.40
C PRO A 77 -11.63 -3.83 11.80
N ASP A 78 -11.00 -2.66 11.90
CA ASP A 78 -10.71 -1.88 13.09
C ASP A 78 -9.46 -2.26 13.90
N LEU A 79 -8.39 -1.49 13.67
CA LEU A 79 -7.21 -1.50 14.54
C LEU A 79 -7.57 -1.13 15.99
N ALA A 80 -8.64 -0.37 16.24
CA ALA A 80 -9.04 0.00 17.59
C ALA A 80 -9.53 -1.22 18.40
N SER A 81 -9.99 -2.29 17.74
CA SER A 81 -10.31 -3.57 18.39
C SER A 81 -9.07 -4.44 18.68
N THR A 82 -7.87 -3.97 18.31
CA THR A 82 -6.60 -4.68 18.54
C THR A 82 -5.73 -3.96 19.57
N ASP A 83 -4.80 -4.69 20.20
CA ASP A 83 -3.82 -4.10 21.13
C ASP A 83 -2.80 -3.18 20.46
N ILE A 84 -2.77 -3.16 19.12
CA ILE A 84 -1.91 -2.26 18.34
C ILE A 84 -2.21 -0.81 18.70
N PHE A 85 -3.50 -0.47 18.77
CA PHE A 85 -3.93 0.87 19.13
C PHE A 85 -3.49 1.26 20.54
N HIS A 86 -3.67 0.36 21.51
CA HIS A 86 -3.24 0.56 22.89
C HIS A 86 -1.72 0.79 23.00
N LYS A 87 -0.92 0.04 22.22
CA LYS A 87 0.54 0.26 22.15
C LYS A 87 0.88 1.63 21.57
N VAL A 88 0.24 2.04 20.47
CA VAL A 88 0.44 3.37 19.87
C VAL A 88 0.11 4.49 20.86
N GLN A 89 -1.06 4.41 21.51
CA GLN A 89 -1.49 5.37 22.54
C GLN A 89 -0.45 5.46 23.67
N LYS A 90 -0.06 4.31 24.23
CA LYS A 90 0.85 4.24 25.38
C LYS A 90 2.26 4.72 25.06
N GLU A 91 2.84 4.30 23.94
CA GLU A 91 4.25 4.52 23.63
C GLU A 91 4.53 5.88 22.99
N LEU A 92 3.59 6.43 22.23
CA LEU A 92 3.79 7.69 21.51
C LEU A 92 3.07 8.88 22.15
N VAL A 93 1.87 8.67 22.71
CA VAL A 93 1.01 9.78 23.16
C VAL A 93 1.07 10.00 24.66
N ASP A 94 0.99 8.93 25.45
CA ASP A 94 0.98 9.02 26.91
C ASP A 94 2.38 9.26 27.53
N THR A 95 3.34 9.74 26.73
CA THR A 95 4.70 10.09 27.18
C THR A 95 4.69 11.26 28.17
N ASN A 96 3.64 12.10 28.14
CA ASN A 96 3.41 13.16 29.13
C ASN A 96 2.04 13.00 29.82
N LYS A 97 2.06 12.57 31.09
CA LYS A 97 0.86 12.29 31.91
C LYS A 97 -0.07 13.49 32.11
N ALA A 98 0.38 14.72 31.83
CA ALA A 98 -0.41 15.94 32.00
C ALA A 98 -1.47 16.16 30.90
N MET A 99 -1.32 15.53 29.72
CA MET A 99 -2.28 15.64 28.63
C MET A 99 -2.65 14.25 28.10
N LYS A 100 -3.81 13.73 28.52
CA LYS A 100 -4.43 12.58 27.85
C LYS A 100 -5.02 13.07 26.53
N ARG A 101 -4.47 12.61 25.41
CA ARG A 101 -5.03 12.84 24.08
C ARG A 101 -5.45 11.50 23.52
N HIS A 102 -6.68 11.37 23.05
CA HIS A 102 -7.11 10.17 22.38
C HIS A 102 -6.59 10.17 20.93
N VAL A 103 -6.23 8.99 20.41
CA VAL A 103 -5.77 8.82 19.03
C VAL A 103 -6.92 8.29 18.17
N ARG A 104 -7.07 8.82 16.97
CA ARG A 104 -7.88 8.21 15.91
C ARG A 104 -6.96 7.73 14.79
N THR A 105 -7.22 6.54 14.27
CA THR A 105 -6.53 6.01 13.09
C THR A 105 -7.42 6.14 11.85
N GLU A 106 -6.81 6.38 10.70
CA GLU A 106 -7.52 6.40 9.42
C GLU A 106 -6.74 5.60 8.39
N LEU A 107 -7.31 4.49 7.92
CA LEU A 107 -6.72 3.70 6.85
C LEU A 107 -6.68 4.54 5.58
N CYS A 108 -5.49 4.73 5.01
CA CYS A 108 -5.32 5.55 3.81
C CYS A 108 -5.24 4.71 2.54
N LYS A 109 -4.33 3.74 2.50
CA LYS A 109 -4.03 2.97 1.28
C LYS A 109 -3.27 1.69 1.58
N LEU A 110 -3.39 0.75 0.67
CA LEU A 110 -2.47 -0.37 0.54
C LEU A 110 -1.37 0.04 -0.45
N ASN A 111 -0.10 -0.17 -0.09
CA ASN A 111 1.03 0.01 -1.02
C ASN A 111 1.71 -1.32 -1.30
N VAL A 112 2.13 -1.52 -2.54
CA VAL A 112 2.96 -2.66 -2.96
C VAL A 112 4.25 -2.15 -3.57
N TYR A 113 5.36 -2.61 -3.00
CA TYR A 113 6.69 -2.44 -3.55
C TYR A 113 7.16 -3.78 -4.09
N GLY A 114 6.85 -4.00 -5.36
CA GLY A 114 7.25 -5.17 -6.10
C GLY A 114 6.91 -4.94 -7.56
N THR A 115 7.78 -5.37 -8.47
CA THR A 115 7.47 -5.37 -9.91
C THR A 115 7.72 -6.76 -10.44
N LEU A 116 6.64 -7.52 -10.62
CA LEU A 116 6.66 -8.82 -11.27
C LEU A 116 6.54 -8.60 -12.78
N LYS A 117 7.52 -9.09 -13.54
CA LYS A 117 7.40 -9.25 -14.98
C LYS A 117 7.22 -10.73 -15.27
N LEU A 118 6.14 -11.10 -15.94
CA LEU A 118 5.98 -12.47 -16.43
C LEU A 118 7.14 -12.78 -17.39
N ARG A 119 7.93 -13.82 -17.10
CA ARG A 119 9.07 -14.20 -17.92
C ARG A 119 8.73 -15.36 -18.86
N ILE A 120 8.01 -16.37 -18.39
CA ILE A 120 7.64 -17.55 -19.19
C ILE A 120 6.24 -18.03 -18.77
N ARG A 121 5.41 -18.37 -19.76
CA ARG A 121 4.16 -19.12 -19.55
C ARG A 121 4.35 -20.54 -20.10
N SER A 122 4.50 -21.51 -19.21
CA SER A 122 4.39 -22.94 -19.59
C SER A 122 2.98 -23.43 -19.24
N ARG A 123 2.52 -24.50 -19.90
CA ARG A 123 1.12 -24.97 -20.01
C ARG A 123 0.30 -25.05 -18.71
N SER A 124 0.92 -24.93 -17.52
CA SER A 124 0.22 -24.80 -16.23
C SER A 124 0.93 -23.92 -15.18
N LYS A 125 2.03 -23.21 -15.51
CA LYS A 125 2.81 -22.46 -14.51
C LYS A 125 3.37 -21.15 -15.08
N LEU A 126 3.04 -20.03 -14.43
CA LEU A 126 3.63 -18.73 -14.73
C LEU A 126 4.95 -18.60 -13.94
N ILE A 127 6.02 -18.26 -14.63
CA ILE A 127 7.30 -17.94 -13.99
C ILE A 127 7.47 -16.43 -14.06
N TYR A 128 7.35 -15.78 -12.91
CA TYR A 128 7.60 -14.35 -12.78
C TYR A 128 9.06 -14.08 -12.44
N CYS A 129 9.56 -12.93 -12.87
CA CYS A 129 10.84 -12.38 -12.46
C CYS A 129 10.67 -10.97 -11.96
N PHE A 130 11.40 -10.62 -10.90
CA PHE A 130 11.40 -9.26 -10.37
C PHE A 130 12.28 -8.37 -11.24
N GLN A 131 11.84 -7.14 -11.52
CA GLN A 131 12.65 -6.20 -12.30
C GLN A 131 13.93 -5.80 -11.54
N ASN A 132 15.06 -5.76 -12.25
CA ASN A 132 16.37 -5.41 -11.67
C ASN A 132 16.44 -4.01 -11.03
N LYS A 133 15.56 -3.06 -11.38
CA LYS A 133 15.60 -1.69 -10.82
C LYS A 133 14.86 -1.54 -9.48
N GLY A 134 14.17 -2.58 -9.01
CA GLY A 134 13.43 -2.60 -7.74
C GLY A 134 12.34 -1.53 -7.59
N ALA A 135 11.39 -1.77 -6.70
CA ALA A 135 10.40 -0.76 -6.30
C ALA A 135 10.92 0.02 -5.08
N PHE A 136 10.78 1.34 -5.05
CA PHE A 136 11.34 2.21 -4.01
C PHE A 136 10.52 3.49 -3.82
N PHE A 137 10.83 4.24 -2.77
CA PHE A 137 10.35 5.62 -2.60
C PHE A 137 11.49 6.46 -2.02
N LYS A 138 11.88 7.53 -2.71
CA LYS A 138 12.93 8.45 -2.25
C LYS A 138 12.56 9.17 -0.95
N LEU A 139 13.55 9.85 -0.40
CA LEU A 139 13.44 10.62 0.83
C LEU A 139 12.34 11.69 0.72
N HIS A 140 11.36 11.63 1.62
CA HIS A 140 10.21 12.55 1.67
C HIS A 140 9.68 12.69 3.09
N LYS A 141 8.76 13.64 3.27
CA LYS A 141 7.85 13.73 4.42
C LYS A 141 6.43 13.55 3.90
N ASP A 142 5.56 12.93 4.71
CA ASP A 142 4.15 12.88 4.36
C ASP A 142 3.55 14.29 4.51
N PRO A 143 2.80 14.79 3.52
CA PRO A 143 2.08 16.04 3.68
C PRO A 143 0.98 15.87 4.74
N PRO A 144 0.79 16.84 5.65
CA PRO A 144 -0.30 16.79 6.61
C PRO A 144 -1.65 16.81 5.86
N ARG A 145 -2.61 15.99 6.32
CA ARG A 145 -3.97 15.95 5.76
C ARG A 145 -4.99 16.77 6.54
N ALA A 146 -4.70 17.05 7.81
CA ALA A 146 -5.46 17.92 8.68
C ALA A 146 -4.53 18.45 9.78
N GLU A 147 -4.91 19.54 10.43
CA GLU A 147 -4.11 20.17 11.49
C GLU A 147 -3.87 19.24 12.69
N ASN A 148 -4.82 18.35 12.98
CA ASN A 148 -4.71 17.39 14.08
C ASN A 148 -4.01 16.07 13.68
N MET A 149 -3.52 15.94 12.44
CA MET A 149 -2.70 14.78 12.02
C MET A 149 -1.30 14.91 12.62
N PHE A 150 -0.88 13.93 13.43
CA PHE A 150 0.43 13.98 14.10
C PHE A 150 1.43 12.95 13.58
N GLY A 151 0.98 11.89 12.89
CA GLY A 151 1.88 10.84 12.47
C GLY A 151 1.29 9.83 11.49
N SER A 152 2.12 8.85 11.16
CA SER A 152 1.81 7.75 10.26
C SER A 152 2.08 6.42 10.96
N LEU A 153 1.20 5.44 10.76
CA LEU A 153 1.40 4.04 11.12
C LEU A 153 1.51 3.22 9.83
N VAL A 154 2.60 2.46 9.69
CA VAL A 154 2.81 1.53 8.59
C VAL A 154 2.76 0.11 9.12
N ILE A 155 1.79 -0.66 8.65
CA ILE A 155 1.70 -2.11 8.89
C ILE A 155 2.34 -2.82 7.71
N ILE A 156 3.30 -3.70 7.98
CA ILE A 156 4.04 -4.44 6.97
C ILE A 156 3.71 -5.92 7.12
N PHE A 157 3.17 -6.51 6.05
CA PHE A 157 2.79 -7.92 6.04
C PHE A 157 4.01 -8.82 5.78
N PRO A 158 3.98 -10.09 6.25
CA PRO A 158 5.08 -11.04 6.10
C PRO A 158 5.14 -11.66 4.70
N THR A 159 4.99 -10.84 3.65
CA THR A 159 5.16 -11.28 2.26
C THR A 159 6.64 -11.45 1.95
N ALA A 160 7.03 -12.54 1.27
CA ALA A 160 8.44 -12.79 0.98
C ALA A 160 9.05 -11.69 0.08
N HIS A 161 10.11 -11.03 0.54
CA HIS A 161 10.86 -10.03 -0.22
C HIS A 161 12.31 -9.83 0.24
N LYS A 162 13.13 -9.17 -0.60
CA LYS A 162 14.49 -8.71 -0.26
C LYS A 162 14.66 -7.22 -0.53
N GLY A 163 15.34 -6.52 0.38
CA GLY A 163 15.42 -5.06 0.36
C GLY A 163 14.12 -4.45 0.89
N GLY A 164 13.80 -3.22 0.51
CA GLY A 164 12.58 -2.56 1.01
C GLY A 164 12.69 -2.00 2.42
N GLN A 165 13.90 -1.88 2.98
CA GLN A 165 14.08 -1.29 4.31
C GLN A 165 13.48 0.11 4.36
N LEU A 166 12.78 0.39 5.46
CA LEU A 166 12.25 1.70 5.77
C LEU A 166 13.32 2.47 6.55
N ILE A 167 13.79 3.57 5.98
CA ILE A 167 14.78 4.45 6.62
C ILE A 167 14.02 5.66 7.15
N LEU A 168 14.15 5.91 8.45
CA LEU A 168 13.58 7.05 9.16
C LEU A 168 14.71 7.98 9.57
N SER A 169 14.47 9.29 9.55
CA SER A 169 15.47 10.28 9.94
C SER A 169 14.82 11.55 10.52
N GLU A 170 15.34 11.98 11.65
CA GLU A 170 14.89 13.16 12.40
C GLU A 170 16.08 13.75 13.16
N ASN A 171 16.27 15.07 13.11
CA ASN A 171 17.29 15.80 13.90
C ASN A 171 18.72 15.21 13.80
N GLY A 172 19.11 14.70 12.64
CA GLY A 172 20.42 14.09 12.40
C GLY A 172 20.54 12.61 12.81
N SER A 173 19.56 12.07 13.54
CA SER A 173 19.46 10.63 13.82
C SER A 173 18.83 9.88 12.65
N VAL A 174 19.28 8.65 12.42
CA VAL A 174 18.81 7.78 11.34
C VAL A 174 18.54 6.38 11.89
N TRP A 175 17.37 5.84 11.59
CA TRP A 175 16.97 4.48 11.94
C TRP A 175 16.68 3.68 10.67
N THR A 176 17.02 2.40 10.69
CA THR A 176 16.72 1.46 9.60
C THR A 176 15.84 0.35 10.16
N PHE A 177 14.67 0.15 9.55
CA PHE A 177 13.79 -0.96 9.86
C PHE A 177 13.78 -1.96 8.70
N ASP A 178 14.17 -3.20 8.98
CA ASP A 178 14.19 -4.31 8.04
C ASP A 178 13.09 -5.32 8.40
N ALA A 179 11.98 -5.29 7.65
CA ALA A 179 10.80 -6.11 7.95
C ALA A 179 11.05 -7.63 7.80
N PRO A 180 11.75 -8.12 6.74
CA PRO A 180 12.17 -9.52 6.67
C PRO A 180 12.93 -10.03 7.89
N GLU A 181 13.78 -9.20 8.50
CA GLU A 181 14.52 -9.56 9.73
C GLU A 181 13.59 -9.56 10.94
N ALA A 182 12.76 -8.52 11.09
CA ALA A 182 11.80 -8.40 12.19
C ALA A 182 10.71 -9.48 12.20
N LEU A 183 10.43 -10.10 11.05
CA LEU A 183 9.37 -11.10 10.86
C LEU A 183 9.94 -12.51 10.57
N ILE A 184 11.18 -12.78 10.96
CA ILE A 184 11.86 -14.04 10.64
C ILE A 184 11.16 -15.27 11.24
N GLU A 185 10.51 -15.12 12.39
CA GLU A 185 9.76 -16.17 13.08
C GLU A 185 8.28 -16.26 12.64
N SER A 186 7.81 -15.33 11.80
CA SER A 186 6.44 -15.34 11.28
C SER A 186 6.23 -16.55 10.37
N THR A 187 5.20 -17.34 10.65
CA THR A 187 4.81 -18.48 9.79
C THR A 187 3.38 -18.34 9.29
N PRO A 188 2.96 -19.06 8.23
CA PRO A 188 1.55 -19.11 7.82
C PRO A 188 0.60 -19.54 8.95
N SER A 189 1.02 -20.44 9.83
CA SER A 189 0.23 -20.91 10.98
C SER A 189 0.20 -19.92 12.15
N THR A 190 1.22 -19.07 12.27
CA THR A 190 1.38 -18.07 13.33
C THR A 190 1.87 -16.76 12.71
N PRO A 191 1.02 -16.07 11.93
CA PRO A 191 1.45 -14.92 11.15
C PRO A 191 1.65 -13.70 12.04
N GLU A 192 2.76 -12.99 11.81
CA GLU A 192 3.07 -11.74 12.49
C GLU A 192 3.11 -10.59 11.47
N VAL A 193 2.85 -9.38 11.94
CA VAL A 193 2.98 -8.16 11.15
C VAL A 193 3.92 -7.20 11.85
N ALA A 194 4.71 -6.48 11.07
CA ALA A 194 5.58 -5.45 11.59
C ALA A 194 4.84 -4.11 11.61
N LEU A 195 5.05 -3.35 12.68
CA LEU A 195 4.43 -2.05 12.91
C LEU A 195 5.52 -1.01 13.03
N VAL A 196 5.47 0.03 12.20
CA VAL A 196 6.37 1.18 12.30
C VAL A 196 5.54 2.43 12.40
N VAL A 197 5.76 3.20 13.46
CA VAL A 197 4.98 4.40 13.77
C VAL A 197 5.93 5.57 13.97
N PHE A 198 5.62 6.70 13.37
CA PHE A 198 6.49 7.87 13.40
C PHE A 198 5.67 9.16 13.23
N TYR A 199 6.21 10.26 13.76
CA TYR A 199 5.62 11.59 13.63
C TYR A 199 5.69 12.11 12.19
N SER A 200 4.75 12.97 11.80
CA SER A 200 4.62 13.50 10.43
C SER A 200 5.82 14.35 9.98
N ASN A 201 6.58 14.90 10.93
CA ASN A 201 7.80 15.66 10.67
C ASN A 201 9.03 14.76 10.36
N VAL A 202 8.95 13.45 10.59
CA VAL A 202 10.03 12.49 10.32
C VAL A 202 10.21 12.29 8.82
N THR A 203 11.44 12.45 8.36
CA THR A 203 11.78 12.24 6.95
C THR A 203 12.07 10.77 6.73
N HIS A 204 11.49 10.17 5.70
CA HIS A 204 11.59 8.74 5.47
C HIS A 204 11.73 8.34 4.01
N LYS A 205 12.25 7.14 3.76
CA LYS A 205 12.39 6.53 2.43
C LYS A 205 12.25 5.01 2.49
N VAL A 206 11.88 4.40 1.38
CA VAL A 206 11.88 2.94 1.20
C VAL A 206 12.99 2.57 0.23
N LYS A 207 13.97 1.79 0.70
CA LYS A 207 15.05 1.25 -0.14
C LYS A 207 14.47 0.33 -1.24
N PRO A 208 15.19 0.11 -2.35
CA PRO A 208 14.70 -0.78 -3.40
C PRO A 208 14.35 -2.18 -2.91
N VAL A 209 13.14 -2.64 -3.22
CA VAL A 209 12.76 -4.06 -3.14
C VAL A 209 13.28 -4.75 -4.38
N THR A 210 14.28 -5.61 -4.23
CA THR A 210 15.03 -6.25 -5.33
C THR A 210 14.49 -7.63 -5.69
N LYS A 211 13.78 -8.29 -4.77
CA LYS A 211 13.08 -9.56 -4.98
C LYS A 211 11.80 -9.58 -4.15
N GLY A 212 10.78 -10.28 -4.61
CA GLY A 212 9.52 -10.38 -3.88
C GLY A 212 8.66 -9.12 -3.96
N ALA A 213 7.62 -9.10 -3.13
CA ALA A 213 6.76 -7.93 -2.98
C ALA A 213 6.67 -7.58 -1.51
N ARG A 214 6.94 -6.32 -1.16
CA ARG A 214 6.66 -5.76 0.16
C ARG A 214 5.26 -5.13 0.12
N VAL A 215 4.32 -5.70 0.88
CA VAL A 215 2.94 -5.22 0.96
C VAL A 215 2.72 -4.52 2.30
N THR A 216 2.10 -3.34 2.26
CA THR A 216 1.87 -2.54 3.48
C THR A 216 0.50 -1.87 3.49
N LEU A 217 -0.05 -1.66 4.68
CA LEU A 217 -1.09 -0.65 4.92
C LEU A 217 -0.46 0.60 5.52
N THR A 218 -0.97 1.77 5.12
CA THR A 218 -0.62 3.04 5.74
C THR A 218 -1.85 3.65 6.38
N TYR A 219 -1.71 4.05 7.64
CA TYR A 219 -2.71 4.77 8.41
C TYR A 219 -2.19 6.17 8.75
N ASN A 220 -3.06 7.17 8.67
CA ASN A 220 -2.81 8.47 9.28
C ASN A 220 -3.25 8.42 10.74
N LEU A 221 -2.51 9.08 11.62
CA LEU A 221 -2.79 9.18 13.04
C LEU A 221 -3.18 10.61 13.39
N TYR A 222 -4.29 10.75 14.11
CA TYR A 222 -4.86 12.04 14.51
C TYR A 222 -5.05 12.10 16.02
N PHE A 223 -4.86 13.28 16.61
CA PHE A 223 -5.42 13.54 17.94
C PHE A 223 -6.92 13.76 17.79
N GLU A 224 -7.72 13.08 18.61
CA GLU A 224 -9.12 13.44 18.77
C GLU A 224 -9.21 14.81 19.43
N VAL A 225 -10.14 15.60 18.93
CA VAL A 225 -10.40 16.99 19.34
C VAL A 225 -11.62 17.01 20.23
#